data_AF-A0A257A817-F1
#
_entry.id   AF-A0A257A817-F1
#
_cell.length_a   1.000
_cell.length_b   1.000
_cell.length_c   1.000
_cell.angle_alpha   90.00
_cell.angle_beta   90.00
_cell.angle_gamma   90.00
#
_symmetry.space_group_name_H-M   'P 1'
#
loop_
_entity.id
_entity.type
_entity.pdbx_description
1 polymer ?
#
loop_
_entity_poly.entity_id
_entity_poly.type
_entity_poly.pdbx_seq_one_letter_code
_entity_poly.pdbx_strand_id
1 'polypeptide(L)'
;MEELFTLAYTQELAVDEFDVDQETFFAAVKTASILQDWMNEVSQDKIIERYDIGPGDLHSRVEIADWLLYAFAEVGKILKYEHVREVEKLRLRIKYGVREELLPVVSLKGIGRVRARRLFDSGFDSIEKLRRATLSELISIPGIGERLAKSILEQVRHG
;
A
#
# COMPACT_ATOMS: atom_id res chain seq x y z
N MET A 1 -14.30 1.71 15.49
CA MET A 1 -13.34 1.76 16.60
C MET A 1 -13.66 0.72 17.67
N GLU A 2 -14.90 0.63 18.17
CA GLU A 2 -15.31 -0.41 19.15
C GLU A 2 -15.03 -1.86 18.71
N GLU A 3 -15.24 -2.22 17.43
CA GLU A 3 -14.90 -3.56 16.94
C GLU A 3 -13.40 -3.85 16.93
N LEU A 4 -12.57 -2.85 16.58
CA LEU A 4 -11.10 -2.94 16.63
C LEU A 4 -10.60 -3.05 18.07
N PHE A 5 -11.22 -2.31 19.00
CA PHE A 5 -10.96 -2.40 20.43
C PHE A 5 -11.30 -3.78 20.96
N THR A 6 -12.45 -4.33 20.57
CA THR A 6 -12.87 -5.68 20.95
C THR A 6 -11.86 -6.69 20.42
N LEU A 7 -11.50 -6.65 19.13
CA LEU A 7 -10.55 -7.58 18.54
C LEU A 7 -9.16 -7.54 19.21
N ALA A 8 -8.68 -6.34 19.55
CA ALA A 8 -7.39 -6.17 20.22
C ALA A 8 -7.37 -6.78 21.63
N TYR A 9 -8.47 -6.65 22.37
CA TYR A 9 -8.66 -7.32 23.66
C TYR A 9 -8.81 -8.84 23.52
N THR A 10 -9.57 -9.31 22.52
CA THR A 10 -9.85 -10.75 22.35
C THR A 10 -8.62 -11.54 21.90
N GLN A 11 -7.64 -10.90 21.24
CA GLN A 11 -6.45 -11.56 20.72
C GLN A 11 -5.25 -11.56 21.69
N GLU A 12 -5.42 -11.14 22.95
CA GLU A 12 -4.32 -11.05 23.93
C GLU A 12 -3.07 -10.38 23.33
N LEU A 13 -3.27 -9.34 22.51
CA LEU A 13 -2.16 -8.58 21.95
C LEU A 13 -1.42 -7.93 23.12
N ALA A 14 -0.24 -8.46 23.41
CA ALA A 14 0.61 -8.21 24.58
C ALA A 14 0.60 -6.76 25.08
N VAL A 15 -0.33 -6.44 25.97
CA VAL A 15 -0.23 -5.24 26.81
C VAL A 15 0.81 -5.49 27.93
N ASP A 16 1.04 -6.77 28.28
CA ASP A 16 1.83 -7.18 29.45
C ASP A 16 3.30 -7.51 29.14
N GLU A 17 3.65 -7.88 27.90
CA GLU A 17 5.00 -8.41 27.58
C GLU A 17 6.06 -7.31 27.31
N PHE A 18 5.62 -6.06 27.15
CA PHE A 18 6.49 -4.92 26.80
C PHE A 18 6.36 -3.71 27.72
N ASP A 19 5.65 -3.80 28.85
CA ASP A 19 5.31 -2.66 29.74
C ASP A 19 4.75 -1.44 28.96
N VAL A 20 3.98 -1.70 27.89
CA VAL A 20 3.41 -0.65 27.06
C VAL A 20 2.10 -0.20 27.68
N ASP A 21 2.00 1.09 28.01
CA ASP A 21 0.77 1.64 28.53
C ASP A 21 -0.38 1.54 27.52
N GLN A 22 -1.60 1.49 28.05
CA GLN A 22 -2.82 1.27 27.26
C GLN A 22 -3.01 2.34 26.16
N GLU A 23 -2.61 3.59 26.41
CA GLU A 23 -2.74 4.68 25.45
C GLU A 23 -1.80 4.45 24.25
N THR A 24 -0.54 4.11 24.53
CA THR A 24 0.46 3.77 23.51
C THR A 24 0.02 2.56 22.69
N PHE A 25 -0.50 1.52 23.34
CA PHE A 25 -1.01 0.33 22.65
C PHE A 25 -2.15 0.67 21.68
N PHE A 26 -3.16 1.42 22.13
CA PHE A 26 -4.27 1.81 21.26
C PHE A 26 -3.87 2.78 20.16
N ALA A 27 -2.89 3.65 20.39
CA ALA A 27 -2.31 4.50 19.36
C ALA A 27 -1.65 3.66 18.24
N ALA A 28 -0.96 2.58 18.60
CA ALA A 28 -0.39 1.64 17.64
C ALA A 28 -1.50 0.90 16.85
N VAL A 29 -2.56 0.43 17.51
CA VAL A 29 -3.71 -0.21 16.85
C VAL A 29 -4.41 0.76 15.88
N LYS A 30 -4.64 2.02 16.29
CA LYS A 30 -5.19 3.07 15.41
C LYS A 30 -4.30 3.26 14.18
N THR A 31 -2.98 3.33 14.37
CA THR A 31 -2.02 3.48 13.27
C THR A 31 -2.04 2.29 12.32
N ALA A 32 -2.05 1.06 12.84
CA ALA A 32 -2.16 -0.14 12.03
C ALA A 32 -3.47 -0.18 11.22
N SER A 33 -4.58 0.28 11.81
CA SER A 33 -5.89 0.36 11.14
C SER A 33 -5.90 1.37 9.99
N ILE A 34 -5.29 2.55 10.19
CA ILE A 34 -5.11 3.58 9.15
C ILE A 34 -4.32 3.00 7.97
N LEU A 35 -3.19 2.35 8.25
CA LEU A 35 -2.33 1.74 7.23
C LEU A 35 -3.04 0.59 6.51
N GLN A 36 -3.86 -0.18 7.21
CA GLN A 36 -4.66 -1.25 6.65
C GLN A 36 -5.71 -0.72 5.66
N ASP A 37 -6.46 0.31 6.02
CA ASP A 37 -7.41 0.97 5.11
C ASP A 37 -6.69 1.57 3.89
N TRP A 38 -5.54 2.20 4.13
CA TRP A 38 -4.70 2.77 3.07
C TRP A 38 -4.27 1.72 2.05
N MET A 39 -3.73 0.58 2.50
CA MET A 39 -3.30 -0.52 1.61
C MET A 39 -4.46 -1.34 1.03
N ASN A 40 -5.69 -1.13 1.49
CA ASN A 40 -6.90 -1.74 0.94
C ASN A 40 -7.64 -0.80 -0.03
N GLU A 41 -7.00 0.31 -0.41
CA GLU A 41 -7.45 1.30 -1.38
C GLU A 41 -8.66 2.13 -0.94
N VAL A 42 -8.87 2.28 0.37
CA VAL A 42 -9.81 3.29 0.88
C VAL A 42 -9.32 4.68 0.47
N SER A 43 -10.25 5.55 0.02
CA SER A 43 -9.88 6.89 -0.41
C SER A 43 -9.30 7.69 0.75
N GLN A 44 -8.33 8.56 0.43
CA GLN A 44 -7.67 9.41 1.42
C GLN A 44 -8.69 10.22 2.23
N ASP A 45 -9.69 10.82 1.58
CA ASP A 45 -10.72 11.62 2.25
C ASP A 45 -11.50 10.79 3.28
N LYS A 46 -11.86 9.54 2.95
CA LYS A 46 -12.55 8.63 3.86
C LYS A 46 -11.68 8.24 5.06
N ILE A 47 -10.37 8.07 4.86
CA ILE A 47 -9.43 7.76 5.95
C ILE A 47 -9.28 8.97 6.86
N ILE A 48 -9.10 10.17 6.29
CA ILE A 48 -8.99 11.44 7.02
C ILE A 48 -10.23 11.65 7.90
N GLU A 49 -11.42 11.49 7.32
CA GLU A 49 -12.69 11.63 8.02
C GLU A 49 -12.87 10.55 9.11
N ARG A 50 -12.64 9.27 8.77
CA ARG A 50 -12.87 8.14 9.69
C ARG A 50 -12.00 8.19 10.94
N TYR A 51 -10.74 8.59 10.80
CA TYR A 51 -9.77 8.53 11.89
C TYR A 51 -9.50 9.89 12.54
N ASP A 52 -10.13 10.96 12.05
CA ASP A 52 -9.92 12.34 12.50
C ASP A 52 -8.43 12.71 12.48
N ILE A 53 -7.84 12.70 11.28
CA ILE A 53 -6.40 12.97 11.06
C ILE A 53 -6.21 13.96 9.91
N GLY A 54 -5.07 14.66 9.87
CA GLY A 54 -4.71 15.47 8.73
C GLY A 54 -4.21 14.65 7.51
N PRO A 55 -4.27 15.21 6.29
CA PRO A 55 -3.66 14.59 5.11
C PRO A 55 -2.14 14.40 5.25
N GLY A 56 -1.47 15.33 5.95
CA GLY A 56 -0.05 15.21 6.30
C GLY A 56 0.24 14.02 7.20
N ASP A 57 -0.61 13.78 8.21
CA ASP A 57 -0.43 12.68 9.16
C ASP A 57 -0.51 11.32 8.46
N LEU A 58 -1.43 11.16 7.51
CA LEU A 58 -1.51 9.93 6.70
C LEU A 58 -0.21 9.73 5.91
N HIS A 59 0.29 10.78 5.25
CA HIS A 59 1.51 10.68 4.46
C HIS A 59 2.72 10.33 5.33
N SER A 60 2.89 10.99 6.47
CA SER A 60 3.97 10.71 7.42
C SER A 60 3.90 9.30 7.97
N ARG A 61 2.70 8.79 8.31
CA ARG A 61 2.53 7.40 8.76
C ARG A 61 2.92 6.39 7.69
N VAL A 62 2.54 6.62 6.43
CA VAL A 62 2.91 5.76 5.30
C VAL A 62 4.42 5.76 5.08
N GLU A 63 5.07 6.92 5.13
CA GLU A 63 6.52 7.07 4.98
C GLU A 63 7.28 6.34 6.09
N ILE A 64 6.89 6.56 7.35
CA ILE A 64 7.51 5.90 8.51
C ILE A 64 7.31 4.39 8.42
N ALA A 65 6.11 3.93 8.06
CA ALA A 65 5.84 2.49 7.93
C ALA A 65 6.63 1.84 6.77
N ASP A 66 6.79 2.52 5.62
CA ASP A 66 7.65 2.04 4.52
C ASP A 66 9.10 1.87 5.00
N TRP A 67 9.62 2.85 5.75
CA TRP A 67 10.98 2.79 6.31
C TRP A 67 11.15 1.69 7.36
N LEU A 68 10.22 1.56 8.30
CA LEU A 68 10.27 0.53 9.35
C LEU A 68 10.17 -0.88 8.76
N LEU A 69 9.28 -1.10 7.79
CA LEU A 69 9.16 -2.40 7.13
C LEU A 69 10.37 -2.71 6.25
N TYR A 70 10.99 -1.71 5.64
CA TYR A 70 12.27 -1.88 4.97
C TYR A 70 13.35 -2.34 5.96
N ALA A 71 13.52 -1.63 7.08
CA ALA A 71 14.50 -2.00 8.10
C ALA A 71 14.23 -3.40 8.67
N PHE A 72 12.97 -3.73 8.93
CA PHE A 72 12.57 -5.07 9.37
C PHE A 72 12.96 -6.14 8.34
N ALA A 73 12.70 -5.91 7.05
CA ALA A 73 13.07 -6.87 6.01
C ALA A 73 14.58 -7.08 5.94
N GLU A 74 15.40 -6.02 6.06
CA GLU A 74 16.86 -6.12 6.06
C GLU A 74 17.40 -6.87 7.28
N VAL A 75 16.89 -6.58 8.47
CA VAL A 75 17.22 -7.34 9.69
C VAL A 75 16.75 -8.80 9.57
N GLY A 76 15.55 -9.02 9.04
CA GLY A 76 14.98 -10.34 8.82
C GLY A 76 15.82 -11.19 7.87
N LYS A 77 16.43 -10.61 6.83
CA LYS A 77 17.37 -11.32 5.94
C LYS A 77 18.59 -11.84 6.70
N ILE A 78 19.15 -11.03 7.61
CA ILE A 78 20.30 -11.40 8.44
C ILE A 78 19.92 -12.52 9.42
N LEU A 79 18.76 -12.37 10.07
CA LEU A 79 18.23 -13.34 11.05
C LEU A 79 17.57 -14.56 10.40
N LYS A 80 17.51 -14.62 9.06
CA LYS A 80 16.83 -15.67 8.28
C LYS A 80 15.36 -15.86 8.69
N TYR A 81 14.68 -14.75 8.97
CA TYR A 81 13.25 -14.75 9.24
C TYR A 81 12.48 -15.34 8.05
N GLU A 82 11.62 -16.31 8.31
CA GLU A 82 10.98 -17.12 7.27
C GLU A 82 10.05 -16.29 6.37
N HIS A 83 9.44 -15.22 6.91
CA HIS A 83 8.44 -14.41 6.24
C HIS A 83 8.96 -13.07 5.68
N VAL A 84 10.26 -12.96 5.37
CA VAL A 84 10.83 -11.72 4.81
C VAL A 84 10.11 -11.28 3.53
N ARG A 85 9.71 -12.23 2.67
CA ARG A 85 9.01 -11.91 1.41
C ARG A 85 7.64 -11.29 1.66
N GLU A 86 6.92 -11.78 2.66
CA GLU A 86 5.62 -11.27 3.08
C GLU A 86 5.75 -9.84 3.61
N VAL A 87 6.82 -9.55 4.37
CA VAL A 87 7.14 -8.19 4.82
C VAL A 87 7.46 -7.27 3.64
N GLU A 88 8.27 -7.72 2.69
CA GLU A 88 8.57 -6.94 1.47
C GLU A 88 7.31 -6.63 0.66
N LYS A 89 6.39 -7.60 0.53
CA LYS A 89 5.10 -7.37 -0.12
C LYS A 89 4.22 -6.39 0.66
N LEU A 90 4.12 -6.54 1.99
CA LEU A 90 3.38 -5.63 2.86
C LEU A 90 3.91 -4.20 2.73
N ARG A 91 5.24 -4.05 2.74
CA ARG A 91 5.91 -2.77 2.53
C ARG A 91 5.47 -2.11 1.23
N LEU A 92 5.51 -2.82 0.10
CA LEU A 92 5.11 -2.25 -1.19
C LEU A 92 3.63 -1.86 -1.21
N ARG A 93 2.76 -2.67 -0.60
CA ARG A 93 1.34 -2.37 -0.47
C ARG A 93 1.09 -1.10 0.34
N ILE A 94 1.81 -0.91 1.45
CA ILE A 94 1.75 0.33 2.24
C ILE A 94 2.33 1.50 1.45
N LYS A 95 3.52 1.37 0.88
CA LYS A 95 4.19 2.44 0.13
C LYS A 95 3.30 3.04 -0.96
N TYR A 96 2.62 2.19 -1.73
CA TYR A 96 1.77 2.64 -2.84
C TYR A 96 0.30 2.76 -2.47
N GLY A 97 -0.10 2.25 -1.30
CA GLY A 97 -1.49 2.23 -0.84
C GLY A 97 -2.39 1.29 -1.62
N VAL A 98 -1.86 0.18 -2.13
CA VAL A 98 -2.60 -0.71 -3.03
C VAL A 98 -2.77 -2.11 -2.48
N ARG A 99 -3.80 -2.80 -2.97
CA ARG A 99 -3.94 -4.25 -2.78
C ARG A 99 -2.84 -4.99 -3.56
N GLU A 100 -2.63 -6.24 -3.18
CA GLU A 100 -1.53 -7.06 -3.71
C GLU A 100 -1.62 -7.23 -5.23
N GLU A 101 -2.83 -7.32 -5.80
CA GLU A 101 -3.02 -7.52 -7.24
C GLU A 101 -2.53 -6.35 -8.11
N LEU A 102 -2.31 -5.16 -7.52
CA LEU A 102 -1.81 -3.99 -8.25
C LEU A 102 -0.29 -3.83 -8.21
N LEU A 103 0.41 -4.61 -7.39
CA LEU A 103 1.87 -4.55 -7.26
C LEU A 103 2.62 -4.68 -8.60
N PRO A 104 2.19 -5.53 -9.57
CA PRO A 104 2.88 -5.65 -10.85
C PRO A 104 2.91 -4.36 -11.68
N VAL A 105 1.92 -3.47 -11.50
CA VAL A 105 1.73 -2.30 -12.38
C VAL A 105 1.95 -0.96 -11.69
N VAL A 106 1.78 -0.89 -10.36
CA VAL A 106 1.90 0.37 -9.60
C VAL A 106 3.34 0.90 -9.51
N SER A 107 4.34 0.05 -9.75
CA SER A 107 5.75 0.43 -9.76
C SER A 107 6.13 1.33 -10.96
N LEU A 108 5.27 1.40 -11.97
CA LEU A 108 5.48 2.22 -13.16
C LEU A 108 5.41 3.72 -12.80
N LYS A 109 6.38 4.47 -13.31
CA LYS A 109 6.47 5.92 -13.09
C LYS A 109 5.20 6.60 -13.60
N GLY A 110 4.60 7.43 -12.75
CA GLY A 110 3.36 8.16 -13.04
C GLY A 110 2.08 7.36 -12.78
N ILE A 111 2.19 6.11 -12.32
CA ILE A 111 1.07 5.26 -11.94
C ILE A 111 0.95 5.21 -10.42
N GLY A 112 0.10 6.08 -9.88
CA GLY A 112 -0.35 5.97 -8.49
C GLY A 112 -1.53 5.02 -8.35
N ARG A 113 -1.96 4.76 -7.11
CA ARG A 113 -3.08 3.87 -6.75
C ARG A 113 -4.30 3.96 -7.67
N VAL A 114 -4.84 5.16 -7.89
CA VAL A 114 -6.06 5.36 -8.69
C VAL A 114 -5.86 4.90 -10.13
N ARG A 115 -4.70 5.19 -10.73
CA ARG A 115 -4.39 4.77 -12.11
C ARG A 115 -4.08 3.28 -12.17
N ALA A 116 -3.37 2.73 -11.19
CA ALA A 116 -3.12 1.29 -11.09
C ALA A 116 -4.43 0.50 -11.05
N ARG A 117 -5.38 0.93 -10.22
CA ARG A 117 -6.72 0.33 -10.15
C ARG A 117 -7.44 0.38 -11.50
N ARG A 118 -7.45 1.53 -12.18
CA ARG A 118 -8.08 1.66 -13.50
C ARG A 118 -7.42 0.80 -14.58
N LEU A 119 -6.10 0.67 -14.56
CA LEU A 119 -5.37 -0.24 -15.45
C LEU A 119 -5.84 -1.68 -15.24
N PHE A 120 -5.83 -2.12 -13.98
CA PHE A 120 -6.26 -3.46 -13.59
C PHE A 120 -7.71 -3.75 -14.00
N ASP A 121 -8.63 -2.83 -13.67
CA ASP A 121 -10.06 -2.96 -14.00
C ASP A 121 -10.30 -2.97 -15.53
N SER A 122 -9.39 -2.36 -16.30
CA SER A 122 -9.39 -2.39 -17.77
C SER A 122 -8.69 -3.63 -18.35
N GLY A 123 -8.30 -4.59 -17.51
CA GLY A 123 -7.68 -5.85 -17.90
C GLY A 123 -6.16 -5.83 -18.00
N PHE A 124 -5.51 -4.71 -17.68
CA PHE A 124 -4.04 -4.55 -17.68
C PHE A 124 -3.48 -4.78 -16.26
N ASP A 125 -3.50 -6.03 -15.81
CA ASP A 125 -3.06 -6.47 -14.48
C ASP A 125 -1.58 -6.91 -14.41
N SER A 126 -0.89 -6.97 -15.56
CA SER A 126 0.49 -7.46 -15.63
C SER A 126 1.34 -6.67 -16.64
N ILE A 127 2.66 -6.72 -16.46
CA ILE A 127 3.63 -6.11 -17.38
C ILE A 127 3.51 -6.74 -18.78
N GLU A 128 3.27 -8.05 -18.87
CA GLU A 128 3.06 -8.75 -20.14
C GLU A 128 1.85 -8.25 -20.91
N LYS A 129 0.74 -7.99 -20.22
CA LYS A 129 -0.46 -7.41 -20.85
C LYS A 129 -0.21 -5.97 -21.29
N LEU A 130 0.49 -5.19 -20.48
CA LEU A 130 0.89 -3.82 -20.84
C LEU A 130 1.84 -3.78 -22.05
N ARG A 131 2.76 -4.75 -22.19
CA ARG A 131 3.64 -4.86 -23.37
C ARG A 131 2.87 -5.11 -24.67
N ARG A 132 1.75 -5.83 -24.59
CA ARG A 132 0.88 -6.14 -25.73
C ARG A 132 -0.15 -5.05 -26.01
N ALA A 133 -0.37 -4.15 -25.07
CA ALA A 133 -1.31 -3.05 -25.20
C ALA A 133 -0.92 -2.10 -26.33
N THR A 134 -1.91 -1.60 -27.04
CA THR A 134 -1.78 -0.51 -28.00
C THR A 134 -1.87 0.84 -27.29
N LEU A 135 -1.32 1.88 -27.93
CA LEU A 135 -1.40 3.23 -27.41
C LEU A 135 -2.87 3.69 -27.24
N SER A 136 -3.74 3.34 -28.20
CA SER A 136 -5.15 3.71 -28.17
C SER A 136 -5.91 3.06 -27.02
N GLU A 137 -5.65 1.80 -26.71
CA GLU A 137 -6.26 1.11 -25.56
C GLU A 137 -5.91 1.80 -24.25
N LEU A 138 -4.64 2.18 -24.05
CA LEU A 138 -4.22 2.86 -22.82
C LEU A 138 -4.79 4.28 -22.69
N ILE A 139 -4.89 5.03 -23.80
CA ILE A 139 -5.49 6.38 -23.80
C ILE A 139 -6.98 6.35 -23.48
N SER A 140 -7.67 5.25 -23.81
CA SER A 140 -9.09 5.11 -23.50
C SER A 140 -9.38 5.02 -22.00
N ILE A 141 -8.37 4.71 -21.18
CA ILE A 141 -8.50 4.54 -19.73
C ILE A 141 -8.55 5.91 -19.05
N PRO A 142 -9.59 6.20 -18.25
CA PRO A 142 -9.73 7.49 -17.58
C PRO A 142 -8.50 7.88 -16.76
N GLY A 143 -7.99 9.09 -16.97
CA GLY A 143 -6.82 9.61 -16.27
C GLY A 143 -5.47 9.15 -16.81
N ILE A 144 -5.45 8.41 -17.93
CA ILE A 144 -4.24 8.08 -18.71
C ILE A 144 -4.27 8.85 -20.02
N GLY A 145 -3.52 9.95 -20.08
CA GLY A 145 -3.35 10.73 -21.31
C GLY A 145 -2.25 10.16 -22.22
N GLU A 146 -2.18 10.63 -23.46
CA GLU A 146 -1.23 10.17 -24.48
C GLU A 146 0.23 10.14 -24.00
N ARG A 147 0.69 11.21 -23.34
CA ARG A 147 2.06 11.28 -22.80
C ARG A 147 2.35 10.18 -21.80
N LEU A 148 1.41 9.91 -20.90
CA LEU A 148 1.55 8.86 -19.88
C LEU A 148 1.46 7.48 -20.51
N ALA A 149 0.54 7.26 -21.45
CA ALA A 149 0.42 6.01 -22.18
C ALA A 149 1.71 5.66 -22.95
N LYS A 150 2.32 6.62 -23.65
CA LYS A 150 3.63 6.45 -24.29
C LYS A 150 4.71 6.08 -23.28
N SER A 151 4.75 6.78 -22.14
CA SER A 151 5.73 6.50 -21.07
C SER A 151 5.53 5.13 -20.43
N ILE A 152 4.29 4.64 -20.28
CA ILE A 152 4.01 3.28 -19.81
C ILE A 152 4.59 2.26 -20.79
N LEU A 153 4.27 2.39 -22.09
CA LEU A 153 4.73 1.45 -23.13
C LEU A 153 6.26 1.43 -23.26
N GLU A 154 6.91 2.58 -23.08
CA GLU A 154 8.38 2.69 -23.08
C GLU A 154 8.98 1.95 -21.86
N GLN A 155 8.45 2.18 -20.66
CA GLN A 155 8.93 1.53 -19.44
C GLN A 155 8.83 0.01 -19.51
N VAL A 156 7.70 -0.53 -20.00
CA VAL A 156 7.51 -1.99 -20.07
C VAL A 156 8.31 -2.65 -21.20
N ARG A 157 8.83 -1.90 -22.18
CA ARG A 157 9.67 -2.44 -23.26
C ARG A 157 11.15 -2.53 -22.89
N HIS A 158 11.59 -1.67 -21.96
CA HIS A 158 13.00 -1.52 -21.58
C HIS A 158 13.35 -2.06 -20.19
N GLY A 159 12.36 -2.47 -19.39
CA GLY A 159 12.54 -3.29 -18.18
C GLY A 159 12.19 -4.74 -18.43
#